data_AF-A0A9E3L6U3-F1
#
_entry.id   AF-A0A9E3L6U3-F1
#
_cell.length_a   1.000
_cell.length_b   1.000
_cell.length_c   1.000
_cell.angle_alpha   90.00
_cell.angle_beta   90.00
_cell.angle_gamma   90.00
#
_symmetry.space_group_name_H-M   'P 1'
#
loop_
_entity.id
_entity.type
_entity.pdbx_description
1 polymer ?
#
loop_
_entity_poly.entity_id
_entity_poly.type
_entity_poly.pdbx_seq_one_letter_code
_entity_poly.pdbx_strand_id
1 'polypeptide(L)' 'MPHKNYFIRQAASLLRFAKETSNPEVAMVLAAKAAEFNEKLDEVRVAKMDASPRAPDVEPGT' A
#
# COMPACT_ATOMS: atom_id res chain seq x y z
N MET A 1 -13.49 0.38 2.67
CA MET A 1 -12.53 0.40 3.79
C MET A 1 -11.38 1.32 3.48
N PRO A 2 -11.01 2.22 4.38
CA PRO A 2 -10.06 3.30 4.13
C PRO A 2 -8.66 2.82 3.72
N HIS A 3 -8.18 1.68 4.25
CA HIS A 3 -6.84 1.14 3.99
C HIS A 3 -6.63 0.65 2.54
N LYS A 4 -7.58 -0.09 1.95
CA LYS A 4 -7.47 -0.55 0.54
C LYS A 4 -7.36 0.63 -0.43
N ASN A 5 -8.21 1.65 -0.22
CA ASN A 5 -8.20 2.84 -1.08
C ASN A 5 -6.92 3.67 -0.88
N TYR A 6 -6.35 3.67 0.32
CA TYR A 6 -5.05 4.27 0.58
C TYR A 6 -3.94 3.57 -0.23
N PHE A 7 -3.79 2.25 -0.13
CA PHE A 7 -2.74 1.51 -0.86
C PHE A 7 -2.86 1.68 -2.38
N ILE A 8 -4.08 1.63 -2.93
CA ILE A 8 -4.33 1.88 -4.36
C ILE A 8 -3.88 3.29 -4.78
N ARG A 9 -4.26 4.33 -4.00
CA ARG A 9 -3.88 5.71 -4.32
C ARG A 9 -2.37 5.94 -4.22
N GLN A 10 -1.71 5.33 -3.24
CA GLN A 10 -0.26 5.43 -3.08
C GLN A 10 0.47 4.76 -4.24
N ALA A 11 0.10 3.52 -4.60
CA ALA A 11 0.69 2.82 -5.73
C ALA A 11 0.49 3.58 -7.05
N ALA A 12 -0.72 4.11 -7.30
CA ALA A 12 -1.01 4.92 -8.48
C ALA A 12 -0.15 6.21 -8.54
N SER A 13 0.04 6.87 -7.39
CA SER A 13 0.85 8.10 -7.30
C SER A 13 2.33 7.81 -7.58
N LEU A 14 2.87 6.73 -7.00
CA LEU A 14 4.25 6.30 -7.22
C LEU A 14 4.50 5.97 -8.70
N LEU A 15 3.60 5.25 -9.35
CA LEU A 15 3.69 4.95 -10.79
C LEU A 15 3.59 6.20 -11.66
N ARG A 16 2.81 7.20 -11.25
CA ARG A 16 2.74 8.48 -11.96
C ARG A 16 4.10 9.20 -11.93
N PHE A 17 4.69 9.32 -10.74
CA PHE A 17 6.02 9.93 -10.59
C PHE A 17 7.12 9.14 -11.28
N ALA A 18 7.04 7.80 -11.31
CA ALA A 18 7.98 6.96 -12.03
C ALA A 18 7.96 7.21 -13.55
N LYS A 19 6.80 7.60 -14.11
CA LYS A 19 6.66 7.98 -15.53
C LYS A 19 7.08 9.41 -15.82
N GLU A 20 6.93 10.31 -14.85
CA GLU A 20 7.25 11.73 -15.00
C GLU A 20 8.75 12.03 -14.79
N THR A 21 9.48 11.17 -14.08
CA THR A 21 10.91 11.37 -13.81
C THR A 21 11.81 10.94 -14.99
N SER A 22 12.84 11.74 -15.26
CA SER A 22 13.87 11.43 -16.27
C SER A 22 15.01 10.57 -15.71
N ASN A 23 15.05 10.34 -14.39
CA ASN A 23 16.07 9.54 -13.75
C ASN A 23 15.63 8.07 -13.69
N PRO A 24 16.30 7.15 -14.42
CA PRO A 24 15.90 5.75 -14.49
C PRO A 24 16.03 5.00 -13.16
N GLU A 25 17.00 5.37 -12.32
CA GLU A 25 17.19 4.76 -11.00
C GLU A 25 16.04 5.14 -10.07
N VAL A 26 15.61 6.41 -10.10
CA VAL A 26 14.45 6.90 -9.35
C VAL A 26 13.16 6.24 -9.85
N ALA A 27 12.97 6.11 -11.17
CA ALA A 27 11.82 5.43 -11.75
C ALA A 27 11.72 3.98 -11.28
N MET A 28 12.86 3.25 -11.26
CA MET A 28 12.93 1.87 -10.81
C MET A 28 12.53 1.73 -9.32
N VAL A 29 13.08 2.59 -8.45
CA VAL A 29 12.75 2.56 -7.01
C VAL A 29 11.28 2.85 -6.77
N LEU A 30 10.70 3.84 -7.48
CA LEU A 30 9.29 4.17 -7.38
C LEU A 30 8.38 3.03 -7.86
N ALA A 31 8.75 2.35 -8.94
CA ALA A 31 8.04 1.18 -9.44
C ALA A 31 8.12 -0.02 -8.47
N ALA A 32 9.30 -0.28 -7.90
CA ALA A 32 9.48 -1.30 -6.87
C ALA A 32 8.62 -1.01 -5.62
N LYS A 33 8.59 0.24 -5.17
CA LYS A 33 7.70 0.65 -4.07
C LYS A 33 6.22 0.48 -4.42
N ALA A 34 5.80 0.79 -5.65
CA ALA A 34 4.41 0.55 -6.05
C ALA A 34 4.03 -0.95 -5.98
N ALA A 35 4.96 -1.86 -6.27
CA ALA A 35 4.74 -3.30 -6.14
C ALA A 35 4.55 -3.74 -4.67
N GLU A 36 5.39 -3.26 -3.75
CA GLU A 36 5.25 -3.53 -2.30
C GLU A 36 3.88 -3.09 -1.77
N PHE A 37 3.33 -1.97 -2.26
CA PHE A 37 2.00 -1.49 -1.88
C PHE A 37 0.87 -2.39 -2.41
N ASN A 38 1.06 -3.07 -3.54
CA ASN A 38 0.09 -4.06 -4.04
C ASN A 38 0.13 -5.35 -3.22
N GLU A 39 1.31 -5.81 -2.80
CA GLU A 39 1.46 -6.98 -1.91
C GLU A 39 0.74 -6.75 -0.58
N LYS A 40 0.93 -5.58 0.05
CA LYS A 40 0.20 -5.19 1.28
C LYS A 40 -1.31 -5.16 1.07
N LEU A 41 -1.77 -4.84 -0.13
CA LEU A 41 -3.19 -4.84 -0.45
C LEU A 41 -3.75 -6.27 -0.56
N ASP A 42 -2.95 -7.23 -1.03
CA ASP A 42 -3.30 -8.65 -1.03
C ASP A 42 -3.23 -9.25 0.38
N GLU A 43 -2.26 -8.87 1.20
CA GLU A 43 -2.22 -9.23 2.64
C GLU A 43 -3.48 -8.73 3.37
N VAL A 44 -3.89 -7.48 3.15
CA VAL A 44 -5.14 -6.93 3.73
C VAL A 44 -6.38 -7.66 3.21
N ARG A 45 -6.36 -8.23 2.00
CA ARG A 45 -7.45 -9.08 1.48
C ARG A 45 -7.46 -10.44 2.17
N VAL A 46 -6.30 -11.05 2.38
CA VAL A 46 -6.16 -12.35 3.05
C VAL A 46 -6.50 -12.25 4.54
N ALA A 47 -5.99 -11.24 5.24
CA ALA A 47 -6.29 -11.00 6.65
C ALA A 47 -7.79 -10.76 6.90
N LYS A 48 -8.53 -10.21 5.93
CA LYS A 48 -9.99 -10.08 6.01
C LYS A 48 -10.75 -11.40 5.93
N MET A 49 -10.17 -12.42 5.30
CA MET A 49 -10.78 -13.76 5.27
C MET A 49 -10.63 -14.44 6.64
N ASP A 50 -9.70 -13.99 7.49
CA ASP A 50 -9.30 -14.67 8.72
C ASP A 50 -9.47 -13.86 10.03
N ALA A 51 -10.00 -12.63 9.99
CA ALA A 51 -10.08 -11.82 11.21
C ALA A 51 -11.39 -11.03 11.34
N SER A 52 -12.16 -11.43 12.36
CA SER A 52 -13.08 -10.57 13.12
C SER A 52 -12.42 -9.21 13.40
N PRO A 53 -13.18 -8.09 13.40
CA PRO A 53 -12.60 -6.76 13.31
C PRO A 53 -11.88 -6.39 14.61
N ARG A 54 -10.55 -6.40 14.61
CA ARG A 54 -9.77 -5.67 15.59
C ARG A 54 -8.59 -5.00 14.92
N ALA A 55 -8.56 -3.68 15.02
CA ALA A 55 -7.51 -2.85 14.45
C ALA A 55 -6.24 -2.95 15.36
N PRO A 56 -5.05 -3.16 14.79
CA PRO A 56 -3.81 -3.34 15.57
C PRO A 56 -3.28 -2.08 16.28
N ASP A 57 -3.89 -0.92 16.03
CA ASP A 57 -3.44 0.41 16.49
C ASP A 57 -4.22 0.95 17.70
N VAL A 58 -5.07 0.12 18.33
CA VAL A 58 -5.82 0.48 19.54
C VAL A 58 -5.18 -0.17 20.77
N GLU A 59 -4.44 0.62 21.55
CA GLU A 59 -4.08 0.24 22.92
C GLU A 59 -5.37 0.08 23.75
N PRO A 60 -5.51 -0.99 24.57
CA PRO A 60 -6.68 -1.14 25.43
C PRO A 60 -6.63 -0.06 26.51
N GLY A 61 -7.49 0.96 26.37
CA GLY A 61 -7.70 1.95 27.43
C GLY A 61 -8.20 1.30 28.71
N THR A 62 -7.58 1.66 29.83
CA THR A 62 -7.91 1.23 31.21
C THR A 62 -9.32 1.61 31.63
#